data_AF-A0AA38UJ73-F1
#
_entry.id   AF-A0AA38UJ73-F1
#
_cell.length_a   1.000
_cell.length_b   1.000
_cell.length_c   1.000
_cell.angle_alpha   90.00
_cell.angle_beta   90.00
_cell.angle_gamma   90.00
#
_symmetry.space_group_name_H-M   'P 1'
#
loop_
_entity.id
_entity.type
_entity.pdbx_description
1 polymer ?
#
loop_
_entity_poly.entity_id
_entity_poly.type
_entity_poly.pdbx_seq_one_letter_code
_entity_poly.pdbx_strand_id
1 'polypeptide(L)' 'MAGGHHGSYKPDPAVENFNLWREQNYLRFRWTPANVRAAILGVVVFPTALYTVVNLTTSRWFWNAKLKDQPLAGKPE' A
#
# COMPACT_ATOMS: atom_id res chain seq x y z
N MET A 1 -33.07 -22.62 -16.38
CA MET A 1 -33.32 -21.34 -17.06
C MET A 1 -32.44 -21.29 -18.29
N ALA A 2 -33.02 -21.55 -19.46
CA ALA A 2 -32.38 -21.35 -20.75
C ALA A 2 -32.67 -19.90 -21.20
N GLY A 3 -31.63 -19.17 -21.60
CA GLY A 3 -31.73 -17.81 -22.13
C GLY A 3 -30.43 -17.48 -22.86
N GLY A 4 -30.49 -17.39 -24.18
CA GLY A 4 -29.32 -17.25 -25.04
C GLY A 4 -28.67 -15.87 -25.00
N HIS A 5 -27.36 -15.84 -25.19
CA HIS A 5 -26.61 -14.75 -25.80
C HIS A 5 -25.28 -15.29 -26.31
N HIS A 6 -24.89 -14.93 -27.54
CA HIS A 6 -23.57 -15.18 -28.08
C HIS A 6 -22.52 -14.43 -27.24
N GLY A 7 -22.01 -15.08 -26.20
CA GLY A 7 -20.87 -14.60 -25.44
C GLY A 7 -19.58 -15.08 -26.08
N SER A 8 -18.76 -14.18 -26.61
CA SER A 8 -17.37 -14.48 -27.02
C SER A 8 -16.48 -14.92 -25.83
N TYR A 9 -17.06 -15.01 -24.64
CA TYR A 9 -16.40 -15.42 -23.42
C TYR A 9 -16.53 -16.93 -23.23
N LYS A 10 -15.38 -17.62 -23.33
CA LYS A 10 -15.25 -19.02 -22.97
C LYS A 10 -14.78 -19.09 -21.52
N PRO A 11 -15.63 -19.50 -20.56
CA PRO A 11 -15.21 -19.60 -19.16
C PRO A 11 -14.11 -20.66 -19.04
N ASP A 12 -12.96 -20.24 -18.55
CA ASP A 12 -11.86 -21.14 -18.19
C ASP A 12 -11.98 -21.48 -16.70
N PRO A 13 -12.22 -22.75 -16.33
CA PRO A 13 -12.33 -23.13 -14.94
C PRO A 13 -11.08 -22.80 -14.12
N ALA A 14 -9.88 -22.75 -14.73
CA ALA A 14 -8.67 -22.36 -14.01
C ALA A 14 -8.70 -20.89 -13.58
N VAL A 15 -9.14 -20.00 -14.48
CA VAL A 15 -9.26 -18.56 -14.21
C VAL A 15 -10.34 -18.28 -13.17
N GLU A 16 -11.50 -18.92 -13.31
CA GLU A 16 -12.60 -18.77 -12.36
C GLU A 16 -12.22 -19.27 -10.96
N ASN A 17 -11.56 -20.42 -10.87
CA ASN A 17 -11.09 -20.95 -9.59
C ASN A 17 -10.03 -20.05 -8.95
N PHE A 18 -9.13 -19.44 -9.74
CA PHE A 18 -8.16 -18.49 -9.23
C PHE A 18 -8.82 -17.22 -8.68
N ASN A 19 -9.83 -16.68 -9.39
CA ASN A 19 -10.61 -15.55 -8.92
C ASN A 19 -11.33 -15.88 -7.61
N LEU A 20 -12.03 -17.01 -7.56
CA LEU A 20 -12.69 -17.48 -6.33
C LEU A 20 -11.71 -17.63 -5.17
N TRP A 21 -10.52 -18.20 -5.42
CA TRP A 21 -9.48 -18.34 -4.39
C TRP A 21 -8.99 -16.99 -3.86
N ARG A 22 -8.76 -16.01 -4.74
CA ARG A 22 -8.32 -14.67 -4.31
C ARG A 22 -9.41 -13.96 -3.50
N GLU A 23 -10.64 -14.02 -3.97
CA GLU A 23 -11.78 -13.35 -3.33
C GLU A 23 -12.11 -13.95 -1.96
N GLN A 24 -12.02 -15.27 -1.83
CA GLN A 24 -12.33 -15.99 -0.59
C GLN A 24 -11.12 -16.18 0.33
N ASN A 25 -9.95 -15.62 -0.02
CA ASN A 25 -8.71 -15.86 0.71
C ASN A 25 -8.81 -15.44 2.20
N TYR A 26 -9.59 -14.40 2.50
CA TYR A 26 -9.78 -13.92 3.88
C TYR A 26 -10.44 -14.95 4.79
N LEU A 27 -11.31 -15.82 4.26
CA LEU A 27 -11.98 -16.87 5.03
C LEU A 27 -11.02 -17.98 5.48
N ARG A 28 -9.89 -18.12 4.78
CA ARG A 28 -8.89 -19.17 5.01
C ARG A 28 -7.62 -18.61 5.65
N PHE A 29 -7.63 -17.33 6.02
CA PHE A 29 -6.47 -16.66 6.58
C PHE A 29 -6.08 -17.26 7.93
N ARG A 30 -4.77 -17.41 8.15
CA ARG A 30 -4.20 -17.89 9.41
C ARG A 30 -3.05 -16.99 9.84
N TRP A 31 -2.99 -16.70 11.13
CA TRP A 31 -1.88 -16.01 11.76
C TRP A 31 -0.67 -16.93 11.89
N THR A 32 0.08 -17.06 10.81
CA THR A 32 1.41 -17.69 10.81
C THR A 32 2.46 -16.65 11.17
N PRO A 33 3.63 -17.06 11.70
CA PRO A 33 4.71 -16.12 11.99
C PRO A 33 5.11 -15.25 10.79
N ALA A 34 5.03 -15.78 9.56
CA ALA A 34 5.29 -15.02 8.35
C ALA A 34 4.23 -13.93 8.09
N ASN A 35 2.94 -14.28 8.17
CA ASN A 35 1.84 -13.35 7.95
C ASN A 35 1.78 -12.27 9.04
N VAL A 36 2.06 -12.62 10.29
CA VAL A 36 2.14 -11.67 11.41
C VAL A 36 3.26 -10.65 11.16
N ARG A 37 4.45 -11.09 10.73
CA ARG A 37 5.55 -10.18 10.39
C ARG A 37 5.16 -9.23 9.27
N ALA A 38 4.56 -9.75 8.19
CA ALA A 38 4.10 -8.92 7.07
C ALA A 38 3.06 -7.87 7.52
N ALA A 39 2.10 -8.26 8.35
CA ALA A 39 1.09 -7.37 8.88
C ALA A 39 1.70 -6.26 9.78
N ILE A 40 2.59 -6.63 10.71
CA ILE A 40 3.26 -5.66 11.59
C ILE A 40 4.11 -4.68 10.78
N LEU A 41 4.88 -5.17 9.81
CA LEU A 41 5.73 -4.34 8.98
C LEU A 41 4.91 -3.37 8.12
N GLY A 42 3.83 -3.85 7.48
CA GLY A 42 3.02 -3.04 6.58
C GLY A 42 2.06 -2.07 7.27
N VAL A 43 1.44 -2.48 8.39
CA VAL A 43 0.38 -1.69 9.04
C VAL A 43 0.93 -0.79 10.14
N VAL A 44 2.00 -1.20 10.84
CA VAL A 44 2.52 -0.45 11.99
C VAL A 44 3.86 0.19 11.65
N VAL A 45 4.85 -0.60 11.28
CA VAL A 45 6.23 -0.10 11.12
C VAL A 45 6.33 0.89 9.97
N PHE A 46 5.78 0.57 8.80
CA PHE A 46 5.88 1.45 7.64
C PHE A 46 5.18 2.81 7.84
N PRO A 47 3.90 2.88 8.29
CA PRO A 47 3.24 4.17 8.48
C PRO A 47 3.88 5.02 9.59
N THR A 48 4.32 4.39 10.69
CA THR A 48 4.98 5.12 11.80
C THR A 48 6.35 5.64 11.39
N ALA A 49 7.15 4.84 10.68
CA ALA A 49 8.43 5.28 10.15
C ALA A 49 8.24 6.43 9.15
N LEU A 50 7.26 6.33 8.24
CA LEU A 50 6.98 7.40 7.30
C LEU A 50 6.53 8.68 8.00
N TYR A 51 5.60 8.58 8.95
CA TYR A 51 5.12 9.74 9.70
C TYR A 51 6.23 10.44 10.47
N THR A 52 7.11 9.68 11.12
CA THR A 52 8.23 10.27 11.86
C THR A 52 9.23 10.97 10.94
N VAL A 53 9.57 10.37 9.79
CA VAL A 53 10.44 11.02 8.78
C VAL A 53 9.80 12.30 8.26
N VAL A 54 8.51 12.27 7.95
CA VAL A 54 7.77 13.47 7.51
C VAL A 54 7.78 14.51 8.61
N ASN A 55 7.45 14.17 9.86
CA ASN A 55 7.41 15.13 10.95
C ASN A 55 8.78 15.80 11.22
N LEU A 56 9.88 15.06 11.06
CA LEU A 56 11.24 15.59 11.20
C LEU A 56 11.71 16.45 10.01
N THR A 57 11.03 16.35 8.87
CA THR A 57 11.41 17.06 7.64
C THR A 57 10.43 18.15 7.25
N THR A 58 9.20 18.11 7.74
CA THR A 58 8.20 19.17 7.62
C THR A 58 8.78 20.47 8.15
N SER A 59 8.73 21.52 7.33
CA SER A 59 9.27 22.86 7.65
C SER A 59 10.78 22.93 7.94
N ARG A 60 11.51 21.81 7.81
CA ARG A 60 12.96 21.81 7.99
C ARG A 60 13.68 22.57 6.88
N TRP A 61 13.13 22.60 5.68
CA TRP A 61 13.79 23.18 4.51
C TRP A 61 12.91 24.23 3.82
N PHE A 62 13.43 25.45 3.70
CA PHE A 62 12.80 26.54 2.96
C PHE A 62 13.61 26.84 1.71
N TRP A 63 13.10 26.40 0.56
CA TRP A 63 13.71 26.62 -0.75
C TRP A 63 13.22 27.90 -1.43
N ASN A 64 12.11 28.46 -0.96
CA ASN A 64 11.49 29.63 -1.56
C ASN A 64 12.43 30.84 -1.52
N ALA A 65 12.73 31.41 -2.70
CA ALA A 65 13.50 32.62 -2.91
C ALA A 65 14.92 32.64 -2.29
N LYS A 66 15.55 31.48 -2.08
CA LYS A 66 16.93 31.39 -1.57
C LYS A 66 17.96 31.58 -2.70
N LEU A 67 18.96 32.43 -2.45
CA LEU A 67 20.09 32.64 -3.37
C LEU A 67 21.19 31.57 -3.14
N LYS A 68 22.14 31.48 -4.08
CA LYS A 68 23.35 30.66 -3.94
C LYS A 68 24.07 31.02 -2.63
N ASP A 69 24.52 30.00 -1.90
CA ASP A 69 25.22 30.09 -0.61
C ASP A 69 24.37 30.56 0.60
N GLN A 70 23.04 30.67 0.45
CA GLN A 70 22.15 30.94 1.59
C GLN A 70 21.69 29.64 2.30
N PRO A 71 21.57 29.65 3.64
CA PRO A 71 21.11 28.48 4.39
C PRO A 71 19.64 28.16 4.09
N LEU A 72 19.40 26.88 3.82
CA LEU A 72 18.09 26.30 3.48
C LEU A 72 17.33 25.80 4.71
N ALA A 73 18.03 25.58 5.83
CA ALA A 73 17.41 25.11 7.06
C ALA A 73 16.43 26.16 7.62
N GLY A 74 15.24 25.71 8.02
CA GLY A 74 14.30 26.47 8.82
C GLY A 74 14.88 26.84 10.18
N LYS A 75 14.43 27.97 10.73
CA LYS A 75 14.76 28.34 12.12
C LYS A 75 14.18 27.27 13.06
N PRO A 76 14.93 26.79 14.07
CA PRO A 76 14.35 25.99 15.14
C PRO A 76 13.40 26.90 15.94
N GLU A 77 12.17 26.44 16.13
CA GLU A 77 11.21 27.01 17.09
C GLU A 77 11.33 26.33 18.45
#